data_AF-A0A2D5B2L7-F1
#
_entry.id   AF-A0A2D5B2L7-F1
#
_cell.length_a   1.000
_cell.length_b   1.000
_cell.length_c   1.000
_cell.angle_alpha   90.00
_cell.angle_beta   90.00
_cell.angle_gamma   90.00
#
_symmetry.space_group_name_H-M   'P 1'
#
loop_
_entity.id
_entity.type
_entity.pdbx_description
1 polymer ?
#
loop_
_entity_poly.entity_id
_entity_poly.type
_entity_poly.pdbx_seq_one_letter_code
_entity_poly.pdbx_strand_id
1 'polypeptide(L)'
;MGHRLVAVAFTFVGAYNEKARAEGTRQLEPLEIALLTLMAHSARDGDRPTYFAGRDATCDALGLERSEPARRRVMRATSALVKAGAIERVGKGHRGSTARYSLIYQGGDLVVPIPAGVPNGTGEPESVPREHPQSGGNGYHQRTEWVPPAHGMGTTSAPPYRNTRKDSRARPRTHARGPHICRFDPVSGYCEDGCGKRDDGHSAEGTQKLSTLHPIGRTA
;
A
#
# COMPACT_ATOMS: atom_id res chain seq x y z
N MET A 1 4.38 25.63 -3.54
CA MET A 1 3.28 25.37 -2.58
C MET A 1 3.25 23.95 -2.01
N GLY A 2 3.87 22.95 -2.65
CA GLY A 2 3.97 21.59 -2.11
C GLY A 2 4.53 21.48 -0.68
N HIS A 3 5.34 22.44 -0.23
CA HIS A 3 5.84 22.49 1.15
C HIS A 3 4.73 22.54 2.21
N ARG A 4 3.58 23.18 1.92
CA ARG A 4 2.45 23.24 2.87
C ARG A 4 1.79 21.88 3.03
N LEU A 5 1.52 21.18 1.91
CA LEU A 5 0.92 19.84 1.95
C LEU A 5 1.86 18.83 2.63
N VAL A 6 3.16 18.95 2.40
CA VAL A 6 4.17 18.11 3.06
C VAL A 6 4.19 18.35 4.57
N ALA A 7 4.17 19.60 5.03
CA ALA A 7 4.10 19.90 6.46
C ALA A 7 2.83 19.30 7.10
N VAL A 8 1.69 19.41 6.42
CA VAL A 8 0.42 18.81 6.87
C VAL A 8 0.48 17.28 6.91
N ALA A 9 1.12 16.64 5.93
CA ALA A 9 1.35 15.20 5.95
C ALA A 9 2.17 14.77 7.17
N PHE A 10 3.19 15.52 7.55
CA PHE A 10 3.97 15.24 8.76
C PHE A 10 3.16 15.42 10.05
N THR A 11 2.33 16.46 10.14
CA THR A 11 1.44 16.64 11.31
C THR A 11 0.46 15.49 11.45
N PHE A 12 -0.09 14.99 10.33
CA PHE A 12 -0.95 13.81 10.34
C PHE A 12 -0.21 12.57 10.84
N VAL A 13 0.98 12.28 10.31
CA VAL A 13 1.77 11.11 10.71
C VAL A 13 2.06 11.14 12.21
N GLY A 14 2.38 12.31 12.76
CA GLY A 14 2.56 12.50 14.21
C GLY A 14 1.31 12.14 14.99
N ALA A 15 0.18 12.80 14.69
CA ALA A 15 -1.09 12.61 15.39
C ALA A 15 -1.61 11.16 15.26
N TYR A 16 -1.53 10.56 14.08
CA TYR A 16 -1.97 9.18 13.84
C TYR A 16 -1.11 8.19 14.61
N ASN A 17 0.22 8.31 14.57
CA ASN A 17 1.11 7.37 15.26
C ASN A 17 1.04 7.50 16.78
N GLU A 18 0.84 8.71 17.30
CA GLU A 18 0.59 8.95 18.72
C GLU A 18 -0.71 8.27 19.17
N LYS A 19 -1.80 8.49 18.44
CA LYS A 19 -3.09 7.82 18.69
C LYS A 19 -2.96 6.30 18.60
N ALA A 20 -2.31 5.78 17.55
CA ALA A 20 -2.13 4.35 17.36
C ALA A 20 -1.33 3.72 18.50
N ARG A 21 -0.32 4.43 19.02
CA ARG A 21 0.44 3.99 20.19
C ARG A 21 -0.41 3.96 21.46
N ALA A 22 -1.24 4.97 21.69
CA ALA A 22 -2.14 5.02 22.85
C ALA A 22 -3.19 3.90 22.81
N GLU A 23 -3.69 3.56 21.63
CA GLU A 23 -4.70 2.51 21.42
C GLU A 23 -4.10 1.09 21.27
N GLY A 24 -2.76 0.95 21.23
CA GLY A 24 -2.10 -0.32 20.94
C GLY A 24 -2.36 -0.84 19.52
N THR A 25 -2.71 0.03 18.58
CA THR A 25 -2.95 -0.30 17.18
C THR A 25 -1.71 -0.09 16.32
N ARG A 26 -1.79 -0.49 15.04
CA ARG A 26 -0.67 -0.42 14.09
C ARG A 26 -0.34 1.03 13.72
N GLN A 27 0.91 1.43 13.97
CA GLN A 27 1.51 2.68 13.48
C GLN A 27 1.81 2.62 11.97
N LEU A 28 1.91 3.78 11.31
CA LEU A 28 2.30 3.85 9.90
C LEU A 28 3.74 3.39 9.69
N GLU A 29 3.96 2.56 8.67
CA GLU A 29 5.29 2.08 8.30
C GLU A 29 6.10 3.15 7.54
N PRO A 30 7.45 3.08 7.53
CA PRO A 30 8.29 4.04 6.82
C PRO A 30 7.93 4.19 5.33
N LEU A 31 7.57 3.10 4.66
CA LEU A 31 7.13 3.12 3.26
C LEU A 31 5.81 3.90 3.07
N GLU A 32 4.89 3.79 4.04
CA GLU A 32 3.60 4.48 4.01
C GLU A 32 3.80 5.98 4.21
N ILE A 33 4.70 6.36 5.13
CA ILE A 33 5.08 7.75 5.37
C ILE A 33 5.75 8.33 4.11
N ALA A 34 6.73 7.62 3.52
CA ALA A 34 7.41 8.05 2.31
C ALA A 34 6.43 8.22 1.13
N LEU A 35 5.51 7.28 0.97
CA LEU A 35 4.46 7.35 -0.05
C LEU A 35 3.53 8.54 0.18
N LEU A 36 3.07 8.78 1.41
CA LEU A 36 2.20 9.92 1.72
C LEU A 36 2.91 11.25 1.43
N THR A 37 4.18 11.38 1.83
CA THR A 37 4.99 12.57 1.53
C THR A 37 5.16 12.78 0.03
N LEU A 38 5.41 11.71 -0.73
CA LEU A 38 5.45 11.77 -2.19
C LEU A 38 4.13 12.27 -2.78
N MET A 39 2.99 11.73 -2.32
CA MET A 39 1.67 12.17 -2.76
C MET A 39 1.41 13.63 -2.43
N ALA A 40 1.76 14.07 -1.21
CA ALA A 40 1.62 15.46 -0.77
C ALA A 40 2.49 16.43 -1.59
N HIS A 41 3.70 16.00 -1.96
CA HIS A 41 4.62 16.81 -2.75
C HIS A 41 4.18 16.97 -4.21
N SER A 42 3.59 15.92 -4.79
CA SER A 42 3.24 15.84 -6.22
C SER A 42 1.76 16.01 -6.52
N ALA A 43 0.92 16.22 -5.51
CA ALA A 43 -0.48 16.52 -5.68
C ALA A 43 -0.64 17.83 -6.47
N ARG A 44 -1.60 17.84 -7.41
CA ARG A 44 -1.95 19.06 -8.14
C ARG A 44 -2.77 19.99 -7.25
N ASP A 45 -2.53 21.28 -7.42
CA ASP A 45 -3.29 22.33 -6.77
C ASP A 45 -4.76 22.30 -7.22
N GLY A 46 -5.66 22.44 -6.26
CA GLY A 46 -7.11 22.44 -6.44
C GLY A 46 -7.80 22.34 -5.08
N ASP A 47 -9.12 22.50 -5.05
CA ASP A 47 -9.91 22.40 -3.81
C ASP A 47 -9.67 21.07 -3.09
N ARG A 48 -9.43 20.01 -3.87
CA ARG A 48 -9.03 18.69 -3.38
C ARG A 48 -7.69 18.29 -4.01
N PRO A 49 -6.57 18.38 -3.28
CA PRO A 49 -5.25 18.01 -3.78
C PRO A 49 -5.27 16.57 -4.29
N THR A 50 -5.08 16.40 -5.60
CA THR A 50 -5.20 15.11 -6.26
C THR A 50 -3.85 14.61 -6.74
N TYR A 51 -3.50 13.39 -6.37
CA TYR A 51 -2.31 12.69 -6.83
C TYR A 51 -2.65 11.73 -7.99
N PHE A 52 -1.79 11.78 -9.01
CA PHE A 52 -1.87 10.95 -10.21
C PHE A 52 -0.54 10.27 -10.44
N ALA A 53 -0.43 8.97 -10.16
CA ALA A 53 0.73 8.20 -10.62
C ALA A 53 0.41 6.74 -10.87
N GLY A 54 1.06 6.20 -11.90
CA GLY A 54 1.15 4.76 -12.12
C GLY A 54 1.96 4.09 -11.01
N ARG A 55 1.77 2.78 -10.83
CA ARG A 55 2.51 2.00 -9.82
C ARG A 55 4.01 2.06 -10.07
N ASP A 56 4.43 2.00 -11.34
CA ASP A 56 5.84 1.94 -11.72
C ASP A 56 6.53 3.28 -11.45
N ALA A 57 5.89 4.38 -11.83
CA ALA A 57 6.37 5.74 -11.50
C ALA A 57 6.45 5.95 -9.97
N THR A 58 5.51 5.38 -9.21
CA THR A 58 5.55 5.44 -7.75
C THR A 58 6.70 4.61 -7.18
N CYS A 59 6.99 3.43 -7.75
CA CYS A 59 8.18 2.65 -7.37
C CYS A 59 9.47 3.44 -7.62
N ASP A 60 9.61 4.05 -8.81
CA ASP A 60 10.80 4.83 -9.16
C ASP A 60 11.01 6.01 -8.22
N ALA A 61 9.95 6.75 -7.92
CA ALA A 61 10.00 7.90 -7.02
C ALA A 61 10.34 7.51 -5.58
N LEU A 62 10.05 6.27 -5.18
CA LEU A 62 10.41 5.71 -3.87
C LEU A 62 11.76 4.96 -3.89
N GLY A 63 12.48 4.96 -5.01
CA GLY A 63 13.76 4.25 -5.15
C GLY A 63 13.61 2.72 -5.11
N LEU A 64 12.45 2.19 -5.46
CA LEU A 64 12.18 0.75 -5.51
C LEU A 64 12.39 0.22 -6.93
N GLU A 65 12.92 -1.00 -7.03
CA GLU A 65 13.00 -1.71 -8.32
C GLU A 65 11.60 -1.88 -8.95
N ARG A 66 11.47 -1.76 -10.27
CA ARG A 66 10.20 -1.93 -11.02
C ARG A 66 9.68 -3.38 -11.09
N SER A 67 9.85 -4.14 -10.02
CA SER A 67 9.46 -5.53 -9.90
C SER A 67 8.03 -5.69 -9.38
N GLU A 68 7.40 -6.84 -9.67
CA GLU A 68 6.05 -7.16 -9.18
C GLU A 68 5.96 -7.14 -7.63
N PRO A 69 6.94 -7.65 -6.87
CA PRO A 69 6.95 -7.50 -5.41
C PRO A 69 6.92 -6.05 -4.93
N ALA A 70 7.68 -5.15 -5.57
CA ALA A 70 7.68 -3.73 -5.23
C ALA A 70 6.32 -3.06 -5.51
N ARG A 71 5.72 -3.34 -6.67
CA ARG A 71 4.36 -2.86 -7.01
C ARG A 71 3.33 -3.31 -5.97
N ARG A 72 3.41 -4.57 -5.52
CA ARG A 72 2.54 -5.11 -4.47
C ARG A 72 2.76 -4.43 -3.12
N ARG A 73 4.01 -4.10 -2.76
CA ARG A 73 4.34 -3.32 -1.55
C ARG A 73 3.71 -1.94 -1.61
N VAL A 74 3.87 -1.22 -2.73
CA VAL A 74 3.24 0.10 -2.94
C VAL A 74 1.71 -0.01 -2.83
N MET A 75 1.08 -1.02 -3.44
CA MET A 75 -0.37 -1.22 -3.33
C MET A 75 -0.85 -1.46 -1.90
N ARG A 76 -0.09 -2.24 -1.11
CA ARG A 76 -0.40 -2.49 0.31
C ARG A 76 -0.27 -1.21 1.12
N ALA A 77 0.81 -0.45 0.92
CA ALA A 77 1.01 0.84 1.56
C ALA A 77 -0.11 1.83 1.21
N THR A 78 -0.50 1.94 -0.06
CA THR A 78 -1.65 2.77 -0.47
C THR A 78 -2.94 2.33 0.23
N SER A 79 -3.20 1.02 0.31
CA SER A 79 -4.40 0.50 0.97
C SER A 79 -4.40 0.79 2.48
N ALA A 80 -3.23 0.74 3.12
CA ALA A 80 -3.08 1.10 4.52
C ALA A 80 -3.31 2.59 4.77
N LEU A 81 -2.80 3.47 3.89
CA LEU A 81 -3.06 4.91 3.95
C LEU A 81 -4.55 5.25 3.78
N VAL A 82 -5.26 4.53 2.90
CA VAL A 82 -6.73 4.67 2.78
C VAL A 82 -7.42 4.25 4.07
N LYS A 83 -7.03 3.12 4.66
CA LYS A 83 -7.59 2.64 5.94
C LYS A 83 -7.31 3.60 7.11
N ALA A 84 -6.14 4.23 7.10
CA ALA A 84 -5.76 5.24 8.09
C ALA A 84 -6.51 6.58 7.91
N GLY A 85 -7.30 6.73 6.84
CA GLY A 85 -7.99 7.99 6.53
C GLY A 85 -7.05 9.09 6.02
N ALA A 86 -5.83 8.76 5.64
CA ALA A 86 -4.87 9.72 5.10
C ALA A 86 -5.26 10.20 3.71
N ILE A 87 -5.80 9.28 2.89
CA ILE A 87 -6.13 9.49 1.49
C ILE A 87 -7.48 8.85 1.14
N GLU A 88 -8.18 9.44 0.18
CA GLU A 88 -9.41 8.91 -0.42
C GLU A 88 -9.14 8.45 -1.85
N ARG A 89 -9.73 7.33 -2.24
CA ARG A 89 -9.71 6.88 -3.63
C ARG A 89 -10.89 7.49 -4.39
N VAL A 90 -10.63 8.57 -5.12
CA VAL A 90 -11.64 9.29 -5.92
C VAL A 90 -12.06 8.52 -7.17
N GLY A 91 -11.15 7.73 -7.75
CA GLY A 91 -11.42 6.99 -8.98
C GLY A 91 -10.75 5.62 -9.03
N LYS A 92 -11.50 4.61 -9.50
CA LYS A 92 -10.91 3.32 -9.87
C LYS A 92 -10.15 3.49 -11.19
N GLY A 93 -8.84 3.32 -11.17
CA GLY A 93 -8.05 3.19 -12.41
C GLY A 93 -8.54 1.99 -13.21
N HIS A 94 -8.92 2.22 -14.47
CA HIS A 94 -9.26 1.20 -15.47
C HIS A 94 -8.07 0.99 -16.41
N ARG A 95 -8.14 0.01 -17.33
CA ARG A 95 -7.10 -0.17 -18.35
C ARG A 95 -6.94 1.14 -19.15
N GLY A 96 -5.77 1.76 -19.06
CA GLY A 96 -5.48 3.07 -19.69
C GLY A 96 -5.79 4.30 -18.83
N SER A 97 -6.29 4.13 -17.60
CA SER A 97 -6.59 5.24 -16.68
C SER A 97 -5.87 5.08 -15.34
N THR A 98 -5.13 6.11 -14.95
CA THR A 98 -4.40 6.16 -13.67
C THR A 98 -5.38 6.35 -12.52
N ALA A 99 -5.17 5.60 -11.42
CA ALA A 99 -5.96 5.79 -10.21
C ALA A 99 -5.74 7.20 -9.65
N ARG A 100 -6.83 7.82 -9.19
CA ARG A 100 -6.84 9.17 -8.62
C ARG A 100 -7.04 9.07 -7.12
N TYR A 101 -6.18 9.73 -6.37
CA TYR A 101 -6.25 9.80 -4.92
C TYR A 101 -6.38 11.25 -4.49
N SER A 102 -7.33 11.55 -3.62
CA SER A 102 -7.42 12.86 -2.95
C SER A 102 -6.77 12.75 -1.60
N LEU A 103 -6.01 13.77 -1.21
CA LEU A 103 -5.60 13.94 0.17
C LEU A 103 -6.83 14.45 0.94
N ILE A 104 -7.26 13.76 2.00
CA ILE A 104 -8.46 14.15 2.80
C ILE A 104 -8.10 15.27 3.80
N TYR A 105 -6.82 15.57 3.95
CA TYR A 105 -6.32 16.54 4.92
C TYR A 105 -6.56 18.00 4.48
N GLN A 106 -7.65 18.60 4.97
CA GLN A 106 -7.83 20.05 4.99
C GLN A 106 -7.81 20.56 6.44
N GLY A 107 -6.77 21.32 6.81
CA GLY A 107 -6.88 22.29 7.91
C GLY A 107 -6.50 21.87 9.33
N GLY A 108 -5.92 20.69 9.55
CA GLY A 108 -5.45 20.28 10.89
C GLY A 108 -6.50 19.55 11.73
N ASP A 109 -7.76 19.57 11.29
CA ASP A 109 -8.78 18.65 11.77
C ASP A 109 -8.93 17.49 10.78
N LEU A 110 -9.00 16.27 11.32
CA LEU A 110 -9.54 15.14 10.57
C LEU A 110 -10.94 15.55 10.13
N VAL A 111 -11.11 15.91 8.85
CA VAL A 111 -12.43 15.84 8.23
C VAL A 111 -12.79 14.37 8.31
N VAL A 112 -13.50 14.01 9.38
CA VAL A 112 -14.03 12.67 9.56
C VAL A 112 -14.74 12.38 8.26
N PRO A 113 -14.31 11.36 7.49
CA PRO A 113 -15.02 11.01 6.28
C PRO A 113 -16.44 10.76 6.73
N ILE A 114 -17.38 11.56 6.20
CA ILE A 114 -18.80 11.41 6.50
C ILE A 114 -19.07 9.91 6.33
N PRO A 115 -19.47 9.20 7.40
CA PRO A 115 -19.58 7.75 7.35
C PRO A 115 -20.49 7.41 6.18
N ALA A 116 -20.12 6.35 5.45
CA ALA A 116 -20.71 5.91 4.19
C ALA A 116 -22.20 5.47 4.27
N GLY A 117 -22.96 6.01 5.22
CA GLY A 117 -24.41 5.90 5.38
C GLY A 117 -25.19 7.17 5.05
N VAL A 118 -24.53 8.29 4.73
CA VAL A 118 -25.22 9.38 4.01
C VAL A 118 -25.03 9.08 2.53
N PRO A 119 -26.07 8.73 1.76
CA PRO A 119 -25.95 8.76 0.31
C PRO A 119 -25.53 10.18 -0.03
N ASN A 120 -24.27 10.36 -0.46
CA ASN A 120 -23.90 11.51 -1.25
C ASN A 120 -24.98 11.58 -2.31
N GLY A 121 -25.84 12.59 -2.23
CA GLY A 121 -26.82 12.86 -3.25
C GLY A 121 -26.05 12.78 -4.55
N THR A 122 -26.41 11.77 -5.35
CA THR A 122 -26.57 11.93 -6.78
C THR A 122 -27.28 13.26 -6.99
N GLY A 123 -26.53 14.36 -6.96
CA GLY A 123 -26.61 15.28 -8.06
C GLY A 123 -26.32 14.42 -9.27
N GLU A 124 -27.39 13.85 -9.83
CA GLU A 124 -27.43 13.63 -11.26
C GLU A 124 -26.73 14.84 -11.87
N PRO A 125 -25.68 14.65 -12.68
CA PRO A 125 -25.35 15.72 -13.60
C PRO A 125 -26.67 16.00 -14.31
N GLU A 126 -27.23 17.19 -14.09
CA GLU A 126 -28.37 17.71 -14.82
C GLU A 126 -28.11 17.33 -16.26
N SER A 127 -28.87 16.33 -16.70
CA SER A 127 -28.76 15.77 -18.01
C SER A 127 -29.37 16.84 -18.88
N VAL A 128 -28.52 17.79 -19.29
CA VAL A 128 -28.82 18.68 -20.39
C VAL A 128 -29.35 17.75 -21.47
N PRO A 129 -30.62 17.89 -21.91
CA PRO A 129 -31.20 17.02 -22.92
C PRO A 129 -30.38 17.22 -24.17
N ARG A 130 -29.37 16.37 -24.37
CA ARG A 130 -28.64 16.31 -25.61
C ARG A 130 -29.58 15.53 -26.51
N GLU A 131 -30.40 16.29 -27.23
CA GLU A 131 -31.19 15.82 -28.36
C GLU A 131 -30.22 15.22 -29.38
N HIS A 132 -29.82 13.97 -29.13
CA HIS A 132 -29.16 13.15 -30.11
C HIS A 132 -30.26 12.44 -30.90
N PRO A 133 -30.33 12.65 -32.22
CA PRO A 133 -31.31 11.97 -33.05
C PRO A 133 -31.14 10.47 -32.90
N GLN A 134 -32.27 9.79 -32.66
CA GLN A 134 -32.40 8.34 -32.69
C GLN A 134 -31.99 7.84 -34.08
N SER A 135 -30.70 7.57 -34.28
CA SER A 135 -30.22 6.76 -35.38
C SER A 135 -30.47 5.30 -35.01
N GLY A 136 -31.67 4.83 -35.31
CA GLY A 136 -32.01 3.41 -35.34
C GLY A 136 -30.99 2.66 -36.19
N GLY A 137 -30.34 1.68 -35.58
CA GLY A 137 -29.32 0.87 -36.23
C GLY A 137 -29.00 -0.32 -35.38
N ASN A 138 -29.91 -1.31 -35.39
CA ASN A 138 -29.62 -2.67 -34.93
C ASN A 138 -28.56 -3.28 -35.86
N GLY A 139 -27.30 -2.90 -35.65
CA GLY A 139 -26.14 -3.56 -36.20
C GLY A 139 -25.85 -4.80 -35.38
N TYR A 140 -26.53 -5.90 -35.71
CA TYR A 140 -26.09 -7.23 -35.33
C TYR A 140 -24.62 -7.35 -35.75
N HIS A 141 -23.71 -7.37 -34.78
CA HIS A 141 -22.35 -7.82 -35.03
C HIS A 141 -22.47 -9.27 -35.49
N GLN A 142 -22.45 -9.46 -36.81
CA GLN A 142 -22.23 -10.75 -37.40
C GLN A 142 -20.89 -11.23 -36.86
N ARG A 143 -20.96 -12.26 -36.02
CA ARG A 143 -19.84 -13.12 -35.71
C ARG A 143 -19.34 -13.63 -37.06
N THR A 144 -18.24 -13.09 -37.54
CA THR A 144 -17.49 -13.67 -38.65
C THR A 144 -17.10 -15.08 -38.21
N GLU A 145 -17.83 -16.07 -38.71
CA GLU A 145 -17.37 -17.44 -38.68
C GLU A 145 -16.01 -17.49 -39.36
N TRP A 146 -15.04 -18.00 -38.62
CA TRP A 146 -13.71 -18.26 -39.14
C TRP A 146 -13.84 -19.41 -40.15
N VAL A 147 -13.83 -19.07 -41.44
CA VAL A 147 -13.81 -20.06 -42.53
C VAL A 147 -12.35 -20.47 -42.74
N PRO A 148 -11.96 -21.73 -42.47
CA PRO A 148 -10.64 -22.22 -42.87
C PRO A 148 -10.50 -22.12 -44.39
N PRO A 149 -9.35 -21.64 -44.91
CA PRO A 149 -9.09 -21.69 -46.34
C PRO A 149 -9.04 -23.15 -46.80
N ALA A 150 -9.97 -23.49 -47.69
CA ALA A 150 -9.89 -24.71 -48.49
C ALA A 150 -8.81 -24.53 -49.56
N HIS A 151 -8.09 -25.63 -49.81
CA HIS A 151 -7.14 -25.90 -50.89
C HIS A 151 -5.65 -25.76 -50.57
N GLY A 152 -5.00 -26.91 -50.66
CA GLY A 152 -3.56 -27.06 -50.73
C GLY A 152 -3.15 -28.47 -50.32
N MET A 153 -3.52 -29.49 -51.11
CA MET A 153 -2.90 -30.82 -50.98
C MET A 153 -1.40 -30.67 -51.19
N GLY A 154 -0.66 -30.73 -50.08
CA GLY A 154 0.78 -30.87 -50.05
C GLY A 154 1.09 -31.93 -49.02
N THR A 155 1.35 -33.15 -49.49
CA THR A 155 1.86 -34.24 -48.67
C THR A 155 3.21 -33.84 -48.10
N THR A 156 3.26 -33.48 -46.83
CA THR A 156 4.53 -33.41 -46.10
C THR A 156 4.34 -33.99 -44.71
N SER A 157 5.06 -35.09 -44.52
CA SER A 157 5.20 -35.90 -43.31
C SER A 157 5.09 -35.13 -41.99
N ALA A 158 4.09 -35.50 -41.20
CA ALA A 158 4.04 -35.17 -39.78
C ALA A 158 5.24 -35.78 -39.04
N PRO A 159 6.00 -35.02 -38.22
CA PRO A 159 6.80 -35.63 -37.17
C PRO A 159 5.88 -36.05 -36.01
N PRO A 160 6.14 -37.22 -35.37
CA PRO A 160 5.31 -37.68 -34.27
C PRO A 160 5.48 -36.78 -33.05
N TYR A 161 4.38 -36.20 -32.58
CA TYR A 161 4.31 -35.50 -31.30
C TYR A 161 4.56 -36.51 -30.17
N ARG A 162 5.80 -36.53 -29.67
CA ARG A 162 6.21 -37.33 -28.52
C ARG A 162 5.66 -36.68 -27.25
N ASN A 163 4.53 -37.19 -26.77
CA ASN A 163 4.02 -36.93 -25.43
C ASN A 163 5.04 -37.42 -24.38
N THR A 164 5.96 -36.56 -23.95
CA THR A 164 6.73 -36.78 -22.72
C THR A 164 5.89 -36.33 -21.53
N ARG A 165 4.98 -37.23 -21.14
CA ARG A 165 4.43 -37.32 -19.79
C ARG A 165 5.62 -37.51 -18.85
N LYS A 166 6.19 -36.42 -18.33
CA LYS A 166 7.31 -36.48 -17.41
C LYS A 166 6.78 -36.66 -15.99
N ASP A 167 6.88 -37.91 -15.58
CA ASP A 167 6.70 -38.44 -14.24
C ASP A 167 7.19 -37.51 -13.12
N SER A 168 6.26 -37.17 -12.23
CA SER A 168 6.28 -37.65 -10.84
C SER A 168 7.62 -38.23 -10.35
N ARG A 169 8.59 -37.38 -10.01
CA ARG A 169 9.68 -37.77 -9.10
C ARG A 169 9.72 -36.85 -7.89
N ALA A 170 9.19 -37.41 -6.81
CA ALA A 170 9.69 -37.34 -5.44
C ALA A 170 10.70 -36.21 -5.14
N ARG A 171 10.25 -35.22 -4.37
CA ARG A 171 11.16 -34.41 -3.56
C ARG A 171 11.57 -35.21 -2.32
N PRO A 172 12.86 -35.50 -2.10
CA PRO A 172 13.32 -36.07 -0.84
C PRO A 172 13.18 -35.02 0.27
N ARG A 173 12.47 -35.40 1.34
CA ARG A 173 12.55 -34.76 2.65
C ARG A 173 13.77 -35.33 3.38
N THR A 174 14.82 -34.56 3.52
CA THR A 174 15.86 -34.66 4.56
C THR A 174 16.63 -33.32 4.53
N HIS A 175 17.09 -32.65 5.59
CA HIS A 175 17.43 -33.00 6.96
C HIS A 175 17.09 -31.83 7.91
N ALA A 176 16.73 -32.19 9.13
CA ALA A 176 16.78 -31.33 10.30
C ALA A 176 18.20 -30.77 10.49
N ARG A 177 18.35 -29.44 10.55
CA ARG A 177 19.50 -28.82 11.19
C ARG A 177 19.18 -28.70 12.67
N GLY A 178 20.00 -29.35 13.49
CA GLY A 178 19.96 -29.30 14.93
C GLY A 178 20.26 -27.90 15.49
N PRO A 179 20.16 -27.72 16.81
CA PRO A 179 20.31 -26.41 17.45
C PRO A 179 21.75 -25.91 17.32
N HIS A 180 21.91 -24.76 16.66
CA HIS A 180 23.15 -24.00 16.69
C HIS A 180 23.32 -23.40 18.09
N ILE A 181 24.27 -23.92 18.86
CA ILE A 181 24.69 -23.34 20.14
C ILE A 181 25.59 -22.15 19.80
N CYS A 182 25.07 -20.93 19.94
CA CYS A 182 25.86 -19.71 19.79
C CYS A 182 26.86 -19.60 20.96
N ARG A 183 28.16 -19.52 20.66
CA ARG A 183 29.18 -19.14 21.66
C ARG A 183 29.11 -17.64 21.89
N PHE A 184 28.88 -17.24 23.13
CA PHE A 184 28.87 -15.84 23.55
C PHE A 184 30.29 -15.43 23.96
N ASP A 185 30.83 -14.40 23.32
CA ASP A 185 32.11 -13.80 23.70
C ASP A 185 31.85 -12.62 24.66
N PRO A 186 32.29 -12.68 25.93
CA PRO A 186 31.95 -11.68 26.93
C PRO A 186 32.67 -10.33 26.74
N VAL A 187 33.68 -10.25 25.85
CA VAL A 187 34.44 -9.01 25.65
C VAL A 187 33.82 -8.12 24.58
N SER A 188 33.25 -8.69 23.50
CA SER A 188 32.75 -7.91 22.37
C SER A 188 31.25 -7.57 22.46
N GLY A 189 30.46 -8.37 23.18
CA GLY A 189 29.00 -8.19 23.24
C GLY A 189 28.28 -8.41 21.90
N TYR A 190 28.96 -8.95 20.89
CA TYR A 190 28.39 -9.26 19.57
C TYR A 190 28.50 -10.76 19.28
N CYS A 191 27.39 -11.39 18.88
CA CYS A 191 27.41 -12.71 18.24
C CYS A 191 27.83 -12.52 16.77
N GLU A 192 28.96 -13.10 16.36
CA GLU A 192 29.52 -12.90 15.01
C GLU A 192 28.64 -13.46 13.87
N ASP A 193 27.72 -14.37 14.16
CA ASP A 193 26.86 -14.97 13.15
C ASP A 193 25.45 -14.37 13.16
N GLY A 194 25.31 -13.15 12.60
CA GLY A 194 24.11 -12.67 11.86
C GLY A 194 22.69 -12.98 12.36
N CYS A 195 22.50 -13.30 13.63
CA CYS A 195 21.21 -13.59 14.22
C CYS A 195 20.58 -12.27 14.66
N GLY A 196 19.47 -11.94 14.01
CA GLY A 196 18.74 -10.69 14.19
C GLY A 196 18.51 -10.34 15.65
N LYS A 197 18.66 -9.04 15.95
CA LYS A 197 18.20 -8.42 17.18
C LYS A 197 16.77 -8.88 17.49
N ARG A 198 16.63 -9.70 18.53
CA ARG A 198 15.38 -9.82 19.28
C ARG A 198 15.39 -8.70 20.29
N ASP A 199 14.54 -7.70 20.08
CA ASP A 199 14.22 -6.73 21.12
C ASP A 199 13.07 -7.32 21.96
N ASP A 200 13.37 -8.38 22.72
CA ASP A 200 12.55 -8.81 23.86
C ASP A 200 13.08 -8.04 25.08
N GLY A 201 12.27 -7.11 25.58
CA GLY A 201 12.64 -6.23 26.68
C GLY A 201 12.91 -6.98 27.99
N HIS A 202 13.60 -6.31 28.92
CA HIS A 202 13.45 -6.41 30.39
C HIS A 202 14.64 -5.66 31.03
N SER A 203 14.37 -4.54 31.70
CA SER A 203 15.20 -4.05 32.80
C SER A 203 14.22 -3.58 33.86
N ALA A 204 13.92 -4.44 34.82
CA ALA A 204 14.72 -4.64 36.03
C ALA A 204 14.62 -3.41 36.93
N GLU A 205 13.61 -3.52 37.81
CA GLU A 205 13.56 -3.04 39.19
C GLU A 205 14.87 -2.42 39.70
N GLY A 206 14.94 -1.09 39.65
CA GLY A 206 15.87 -0.28 40.41
C GLY A 206 15.15 0.29 41.64
N THR A 207 15.25 -0.41 42.77
CA THR A 207 14.77 0.02 44.08
C THR A 207 15.56 1.25 44.53
N GLN A 208 15.05 2.46 44.27
CA GLN A 208 15.60 3.68 44.86
C GLN A 208 14.94 3.96 46.21
N LYS A 209 15.79 4.04 47.23
CA LYS A 209 15.45 4.28 48.63
C LYS A 209 14.77 5.64 48.83
N LEU A 210 13.78 5.63 49.72
CA LEU A 210 13.11 6.77 50.30
C LEU A 210 14.09 7.87 50.73
N SER A 211 13.80 9.10 50.34
CA SER A 211 14.19 10.30 51.09
C SER A 211 12.92 11.10 51.37
N THR A 212 12.40 10.92 52.58
CA THR A 212 11.27 11.63 53.17
C THR A 212 11.64 13.11 53.32
N LEU A 213 11.11 13.98 52.45
CA LEU A 213 11.16 15.42 52.63
C LEU A 213 9.89 15.89 53.35
N HIS A 214 10.09 16.46 54.53
CA HIS A 214 9.06 17.00 55.40
C HIS A 214 8.36 18.23 54.79
N PRO A 215 7.04 18.41 55.01
CA PRO A 215 6.37 19.67 54.73
C PRO A 215 6.71 20.69 55.82
N ILE A 216 7.39 21.78 55.44
CA ILE A 216 7.45 23.00 56.26
C ILE A 216 6.14 23.74 56.03
N GLY A 217 5.22 23.59 56.97
CA GLY A 217 4.15 24.56 57.15
C GLY A 217 4.73 25.88 57.66
N ARG A 218 4.27 26.99 57.09
CA ARG A 218 4.21 28.26 57.82
C ARG A 218 2.87 28.91 57.58
N THR A 219 2.16 29.03 58.69
CA THR A 219 0.91 29.73 58.95
C THR A 219 1.11 31.24 59.04
N ALA A 220 0.00 31.94 58.75
CA ALA A 220 -0.41 33.29 59.18
C ALA A 220 0.44 34.49 58.77
#